data_AF-A0A7S1VKF1-F1
#
_entry.id   AF-A0A7S1VKF1-F1
#
_cell.length_a   1.000
_cell.length_b   1.000
_cell.length_c   1.000
_cell.angle_alpha   90.00
_cell.angle_beta   90.00
_cell.angle_gamma   90.00
#
_symmetry.space_group_name_H-M   'P 1'
#
loop_
_entity.id
_entity.type
_entity.pdbx_description
1 polymer ?
#
loop_
_entity_poly.entity_id
_entity_poly.type
_entity_poly.pdbx_seq_one_letter_code
_entity_poly.pdbx_strand_id
1 'polypeptide(L)'
;ASTTPSSVRSPCCLVGTLLLLTTSLRVSLVLVVHACPPSAAEDIADRTVLLLDPMLATANSAIKAIEVLKDAGVEESKIVFVNLIAAPEGVKAMADKHPEVTILTSMVDECLNEVAYIVPGIGDFGDRYFGTKD
;
A
#
# COMPACT_ATOMS: atom_id res chain seq x y z
N ALA A 1 37.75 17.50 23.40
CA ALA A 1 37.25 16.92 22.15
C ALA A 1 35.73 17.06 22.14
N SER A 2 35.22 18.04 21.39
CA SER A 2 33.80 18.34 21.26
C SER A 2 33.16 17.41 20.25
N THR A 3 32.40 16.42 20.70
CA THR A 3 31.52 15.62 19.84
C THR A 3 30.26 16.43 19.56
N THR A 4 30.17 16.98 18.35
CA THR A 4 28.92 17.52 17.80
C THR A 4 27.90 16.38 17.67
N PRO A 5 26.64 16.57 18.09
CA PRO A 5 25.58 15.60 17.79
C PRO A 5 25.33 15.66 16.28
N SER A 6 25.56 14.56 15.58
CA SER A 6 25.14 14.36 14.19
C SER A 6 23.66 14.70 14.10
N SER A 7 23.30 15.71 13.30
CA SER A 7 21.91 16.07 13.09
C SER A 7 21.17 14.87 12.51
N VAL A 8 20.16 14.39 13.24
CA VAL A 8 19.20 13.42 12.71
C VAL A 8 18.51 14.12 11.55
N ARG A 9 18.85 13.76 10.31
CA ARG A 9 18.13 14.25 9.13
C ARG A 9 16.69 13.82 9.28
N SER A 10 15.77 14.77 9.23
CA SER A 10 14.33 14.50 9.15
C SER A 10 14.08 13.52 8.01
N PRO A 11 13.31 12.44 8.20
CA PRO A 11 12.95 11.57 7.09
C PRO A 11 12.14 12.40 6.08
N CYS A 12 12.76 12.70 4.94
CA CYS A 12 12.11 13.38 3.84
C CYS A 12 11.40 12.33 2.98
N CYS A 13 10.30 11.77 3.49
CA CYS A 13 9.39 10.94 2.71
C CYS A 13 8.23 11.79 2.19
N LEU A 14 7.94 11.62 0.91
CA LEU A 14 6.77 12.20 0.26
C LEU A 14 5.60 11.24 0.52
N VAL A 15 4.49 11.74 1.05
CA VAL A 15 3.33 10.90 1.38
C VAL A 15 2.24 11.16 0.36
N GLY A 16 1.91 10.13 -0.41
CA GLY A 16 0.74 10.10 -1.28
C GLY A 16 -0.40 9.35 -0.63
N THR A 17 -1.62 9.85 -0.74
CA THR A 17 -2.83 9.11 -0.36
C THR A 17 -3.54 8.66 -1.62
N LEU A 18 -3.83 7.37 -1.73
CA LEU A 18 -4.69 6.81 -2.76
C LEU A 18 -5.99 6.29 -2.14
N LEU A 19 -7.11 6.96 -2.42
CA LEU A 19 -8.41 6.47 -1.99
C LEU A 19 -9.05 5.64 -3.11
N LEU A 20 -9.32 4.36 -2.81
CA LEU A 20 -10.05 3.46 -3.70
C LEU A 20 -11.40 3.12 -3.07
N LEU A 21 -12.48 3.57 -3.70
CA LEU A 21 -13.85 3.23 -3.29
C LEU A 21 -14.44 2.22 -4.27
N THR A 22 -14.77 1.02 -3.79
CA THR A 22 -15.52 0.03 -4.56
C THR A 22 -17.02 0.21 -4.33
N THR A 23 -17.63 1.18 -5.01
CA THR A 23 -19.10 1.21 -5.14
C THR A 23 -19.49 0.47 -6.42
N SER A 24 -20.71 -0.10 -6.44
CA SER A 24 -21.25 -1.00 -7.47
C SER A 24 -20.93 -0.64 -8.94
N LEU A 25 -20.61 0.62 -9.27
CA LEU A 25 -20.32 1.05 -10.65
C LEU A 25 -19.19 2.09 -10.82
N ARG A 26 -18.46 2.54 -9.77
CA ARG A 26 -17.37 3.54 -9.93
C ARG A 26 -16.24 3.38 -8.92
N VAL A 27 -15.01 3.40 -9.44
CA VAL A 27 -13.78 3.60 -8.67
C VAL A 27 -13.44 5.09 -8.81
N SER A 28 -13.67 5.87 -7.76
CA SER A 28 -13.22 7.26 -7.70
C SER A 28 -11.84 7.32 -7.08
N LEU A 29 -10.87 7.83 -7.85
CA LEU A 29 -9.47 7.91 -7.48
C LEU A 29 -9.15 9.33 -7.03
N VAL A 30 -8.59 9.49 -5.83
CA VAL A 30 -7.98 10.74 -5.40
C VAL A 30 -6.56 10.42 -4.97
N LEU A 31 -5.58 10.87 -5.76
CA LEU A 31 -4.17 10.87 -5.39
C LEU A 31 -3.84 12.23 -4.76
N VAL A 32 -3.66 12.28 -3.44
CA VAL A 32 -3.19 13.49 -2.75
C VAL A 32 -1.73 13.31 -2.39
N VAL A 33 -0.82 13.98 -3.10
CA VAL A 33 0.60 13.99 -2.77
C VAL A 33 0.90 15.17 -1.85
N HIS A 34 1.25 14.90 -0.59
CA HIS A 34 1.84 15.89 0.31
C HIS A 34 3.36 15.89 0.12
N ALA A 35 3.86 16.90 -0.59
CA ALA A 35 5.29 17.14 -0.72
C ALA A 35 5.84 17.87 0.52
N CYS A 36 6.76 17.22 1.24
CA CYS A 36 7.77 17.89 2.06
C CYS A 36 8.66 18.74 1.11
N PRO A 37 9.28 19.85 1.56
CA PRO A 37 9.35 21.16 0.89
C PRO A 37 9.60 21.16 -0.64
N PRO A 38 9.10 22.20 -1.34
CA PRO A 38 8.98 22.29 -2.82
C PRO A 38 10.29 22.20 -3.62
N SER A 39 11.44 21.98 -2.99
CA SER A 39 12.73 21.80 -3.67
C SER A 39 12.96 20.40 -4.23
N ALA A 40 12.15 19.40 -3.84
CA ALA A 40 12.26 18.03 -4.33
C ALA A 40 11.32 17.80 -5.53
N ALA A 41 11.54 18.53 -6.62
CA ALA A 41 10.84 18.36 -7.89
C ALA A 41 11.30 17.11 -8.64
N GLU A 42 11.22 15.94 -8.01
CA GLU A 42 11.39 14.65 -8.70
C GLU A 42 10.04 13.96 -8.77
N ASP A 43 9.67 13.60 -10.00
CA ASP A 43 8.44 12.92 -10.37
C ASP A 43 8.32 11.56 -9.65
N ILE A 44 7.10 11.08 -9.44
CA ILE A 44 6.86 9.79 -8.78
C ILE A 44 7.49 8.63 -9.58
N ALA A 45 7.60 8.76 -10.90
CA ALA A 45 8.20 7.78 -11.81
C ALA A 45 9.64 7.36 -11.43
N ASP A 46 10.42 8.30 -10.88
CA ASP A 46 11.81 8.04 -10.51
C ASP A 46 11.97 7.44 -9.10
N ARG A 47 10.88 7.40 -8.31
CA ARG A 47 10.91 7.04 -6.89
C ARG A 47 10.59 5.56 -6.63
N THR A 48 11.15 5.02 -5.55
CA THR A 48 10.64 3.79 -4.94
C THR A 48 9.37 4.10 -4.16
N VAL A 49 8.31 3.35 -4.42
CA VAL A 49 7.00 3.55 -3.80
C VAL A 49 6.75 2.46 -2.76
N LEU A 50 6.46 2.88 -1.53
CA LEU A 50 5.95 2.00 -0.49
C LEU A 50 4.42 2.09 -0.51
N LEU A 51 3.76 1.10 -1.09
CA LEU A 51 2.30 1.01 -1.13
C LEU A 51 1.83 0.33 0.15
N LEU A 52 1.14 1.07 1.02
CA LEU A 52 0.76 0.63 2.36
C LEU A 52 -0.73 0.22 2.39
N ASP A 53 -1.01 -1.04 2.68
CA ASP A 53 -2.37 -1.54 2.93
C ASP A 53 -2.32 -2.63 4.01
N PRO A 54 -3.05 -2.50 5.13
CA PRO A 54 -2.99 -3.46 6.22
C PRO A 54 -3.55 -4.86 5.88
N MET A 55 -4.31 -5.03 4.79
CA MET A 55 -4.94 -6.31 4.47
C MET A 55 -4.82 -6.68 2.99
N LEU A 56 -4.20 -7.83 2.70
CA LEU A 56 -4.16 -8.42 1.37
C LEU A 56 -5.08 -9.64 1.29
N ALA A 57 -6.38 -9.38 1.13
CA ALA A 57 -7.41 -10.42 0.99
C ALA A 57 -7.48 -10.97 -0.44
N THR A 58 -8.27 -10.35 -1.32
CA THR A 58 -8.41 -10.76 -2.74
C THR A 58 -7.42 -10.06 -3.67
N ALA A 59 -6.60 -9.15 -3.15
CA ALA A 59 -5.68 -8.27 -3.89
C ALA A 59 -6.31 -7.28 -4.88
N ASN A 60 -7.64 -7.26 -5.07
CA ASN A 60 -8.31 -6.39 -6.04
C ASN A 60 -7.98 -4.89 -5.88
N SER A 61 -7.97 -4.39 -4.65
CA SER A 61 -7.65 -2.98 -4.37
C SER A 61 -6.18 -2.69 -4.62
N ALA A 62 -5.28 -3.56 -4.13
CA ALA A 62 -3.85 -3.39 -4.29
C ALA A 62 -3.41 -3.47 -5.77
N ILE A 63 -3.98 -4.38 -6.55
CA ILE A 63 -3.74 -4.48 -8.00
C ILE A 63 -4.12 -3.18 -8.71
N LYS A 64 -5.32 -2.64 -8.42
CA LYS A 64 -5.75 -1.35 -9.01
C LYS A 64 -4.84 -0.20 -8.59
N ALA A 65 -4.37 -0.19 -7.35
CA ALA A 65 -3.41 0.81 -6.90
C ALA A 65 -2.08 0.71 -7.65
N ILE A 66 -1.57 -0.49 -7.89
CA ILE A 66 -0.36 -0.73 -8.68
C ILE A 66 -0.56 -0.29 -10.13
N GLU A 67 -1.70 -0.61 -10.76
CA GLU A 67 -2.04 -0.15 -12.11
C GLU A 67 -1.99 1.38 -12.22
N VAL A 68 -2.54 2.10 -11.23
CA VAL A 68 -2.48 3.56 -11.16
C VAL A 68 -1.04 4.09 -11.03
N LEU A 69 -0.21 3.45 -10.21
CA LEU A 69 1.19 3.83 -10.06
C LEU A 69 1.96 3.63 -11.37
N LYS A 70 1.70 2.52 -12.07
CA LYS A 70 2.28 2.23 -13.39
C LYS A 70 1.83 3.25 -14.45
N ASP A 71 0.56 3.63 -14.45
CA ASP A 71 0.03 4.69 -15.33
C ASP A 71 0.67 6.06 -15.05
N ALA A 72 1.11 6.30 -13.81
CA ALA A 72 1.90 7.46 -13.40
C ALA A 72 3.41 7.33 -13.70
N GLY A 73 3.84 6.26 -14.39
CA GLY A 73 5.23 6.05 -14.81
C GLY A 73 6.12 5.36 -13.78
N VAL A 74 5.55 4.81 -12.69
CA VAL A 74 6.33 4.05 -11.71
C VAL A 74 6.62 2.64 -12.25
N GLU A 75 7.89 2.29 -12.34
CA GLU A 75 8.34 0.94 -12.68
C GLU A 75 7.85 -0.09 -11.65
N GLU A 76 7.36 -1.24 -12.10
CA GLU A 76 6.77 -2.26 -11.23
C GLU A 76 7.77 -2.76 -10.17
N SER A 77 9.04 -2.93 -10.55
CA SER A 77 10.15 -3.32 -9.66
C SER A 77 10.49 -2.29 -8.57
N LYS A 78 10.02 -1.04 -8.69
CA LYS A 78 10.19 0.01 -7.68
C LYS A 78 9.05 0.06 -6.68
N ILE A 79 8.04 -0.79 -6.81
CA ILE A 79 6.88 -0.83 -5.92
C ILE A 79 7.10 -1.93 -4.87
N VAL A 80 7.08 -1.52 -3.60
CA VAL A 80 7.08 -2.43 -2.46
C VAL A 80 5.72 -2.32 -1.79
N PHE A 81 4.94 -3.40 -1.87
CA PHE A 81 3.65 -3.51 -1.20
C PHE A 81 3.88 -3.96 0.25
N VAL A 82 3.62 -3.07 1.20
CA VAL A 82 3.82 -3.30 2.63
C VAL A 82 2.49 -3.55 3.30
N ASN A 83 2.38 -4.70 3.96
CA ASN A 83 1.14 -5.22 4.50
C ASN A 83 1.33 -5.84 5.89
N LEU A 84 0.27 -5.84 6.70
CA LEU A 84 0.23 -6.52 7.98
C LEU A 84 -0.16 -8.00 7.82
N ILE A 85 -1.25 -8.29 7.11
CA ILE A 85 -1.82 -9.65 7.02
C ILE A 85 -2.29 -9.97 5.60
N ALA A 86 -1.95 -11.16 5.10
CA ALA A 86 -2.32 -11.60 3.76
C ALA A 86 -3.03 -12.96 3.79
N ALA A 87 -3.85 -13.21 2.77
CA ALA A 87 -4.33 -14.55 2.42
C ALA A 87 -3.54 -15.08 1.21
N PRO A 88 -3.32 -16.41 1.11
CA PRO A 88 -2.57 -17.01 0.01
C PRO A 88 -3.20 -16.73 -1.36
N GLU A 89 -4.52 -16.62 -1.43
CA GLU A 89 -5.27 -16.25 -2.63
C GLU A 89 -4.90 -14.85 -3.11
N GLY A 90 -4.77 -13.89 -2.19
CA GLY A 90 -4.37 -12.52 -2.49
C GLY A 90 -2.91 -12.42 -2.91
N VAL A 91 -2.02 -13.13 -2.23
CA VAL A 91 -0.59 -13.20 -2.60
C VAL A 91 -0.44 -13.76 -4.00
N LYS A 92 -1.14 -14.85 -4.31
CA LYS A 92 -1.12 -15.47 -5.64
C LYS A 92 -1.66 -14.50 -6.71
N ALA A 93 -2.81 -13.87 -6.47
CA ALA A 93 -3.39 -12.92 -7.40
C ALA A 93 -2.46 -11.73 -7.70
N MET A 94 -1.79 -11.21 -6.68
CA MET A 94 -0.81 -10.13 -6.84
C MET A 94 0.42 -10.60 -7.62
N ALA A 95 0.98 -11.78 -7.30
CA ALA A 95 2.13 -12.33 -8.00
C ALA A 95 1.84 -12.68 -9.47
N ASP A 96 0.63 -13.17 -9.77
CA ASP A 96 0.21 -13.50 -11.14
C ASP A 96 0.04 -12.23 -12.00
N LYS A 97 -0.40 -11.12 -11.40
CA LYS A 97 -0.68 -9.86 -12.11
C LYS A 97 0.51 -8.91 -12.17
N HIS A 98 1.30 -8.87 -11.10
CA HIS A 98 2.43 -7.96 -10.88
C HIS A 98 3.64 -8.71 -10.30
N PRO A 99 4.30 -9.56 -11.10
CA PRO A 99 5.38 -10.44 -10.64
C PRO A 99 6.63 -9.69 -10.16
N GLU A 100 6.83 -8.42 -10.54
CA GLU A 100 8.00 -7.64 -10.12
C GLU A 100 7.76 -6.86 -8.82
N VAL A 101 6.53 -6.81 -8.32
CA VAL A 101 6.20 -6.15 -7.05
C VAL A 101 6.74 -6.96 -5.89
N THR A 102 7.47 -6.29 -4.99
CA THR A 102 7.91 -6.92 -3.74
C THR A 102 6.79 -6.87 -2.71
N ILE A 103 6.31 -8.03 -2.25
CA ILE A 103 5.33 -8.15 -1.17
C ILE A 103 6.06 -8.31 0.16
N LEU A 104 5.93 -7.31 1.04
CA LEU A 104 6.42 -7.37 2.41
C LEU A 104 5.22 -7.49 3.36
N THR A 105 5.01 -8.68 3.93
CA THR A 105 3.92 -8.93 4.88
C THR A 105 4.42 -9.53 6.19
N SER A 106 3.73 -9.23 7.30
CA SER A 106 4.09 -9.77 8.62
C SER A 106 3.54 -11.17 8.85
N MET A 107 2.40 -11.51 8.23
CA MET A 107 1.73 -12.80 8.42
C MET A 107 0.92 -13.18 7.18
N VAL A 108 0.91 -14.49 6.87
CA VAL A 108 0.02 -15.09 5.88
C VAL A 108 -0.88 -16.08 6.61
N ASP A 109 -2.18 -15.84 6.57
CA ASP A 109 -3.21 -16.67 7.19
C ASP A 109 -3.70 -17.77 6.24
N GLU A 110 -4.62 -18.61 6.70
CA GLU A 110 -4.95 -19.88 6.02
C GLU A 110 -5.67 -19.68 4.69
N CYS A 111 -6.71 -18.86 4.67
CA CYS A 111 -7.56 -18.70 3.49
C CYS A 111 -8.50 -17.50 3.59
N LEU A 112 -9.28 -17.31 2.54
CA LEU A 112 -10.47 -16.46 2.55
C LEU A 112 -11.74 -17.29 2.83
N ASN A 113 -12.70 -16.69 3.54
CA ASN A 113 -14.06 -17.25 3.66
C ASN A 113 -14.97 -16.84 2.49
N GLU A 114 -16.23 -17.26 2.53
CA GLU A 114 -17.24 -16.99 1.48
C GLU A 114 -17.51 -15.50 1.21
N VAL A 115 -17.24 -14.64 2.20
CA VAL A 115 -17.39 -13.17 2.10
C VAL A 115 -16.05 -12.46 1.89
N ALA A 116 -15.01 -13.20 1.48
CA ALA A 116 -13.68 -12.70 1.17
C ALA A 116 -12.93 -12.03 2.34
N TYR A 117 -13.23 -12.41 3.58
CA TYR A 117 -12.41 -12.08 4.74
C TYR A 117 -11.32 -13.12 4.96
N ILE A 118 -10.15 -12.65 5.38
CA ILE A 118 -9.03 -13.49 5.81
C ILE A 118 -9.42 -14.24 7.08
N VAL A 119 -9.14 -15.54 7.14
CA VAL A 119 -9.42 -16.41 8.29
C VAL A 119 -8.12 -17.13 8.71
N PRO A 120 -7.78 -17.17 10.02
CA PRO A 120 -8.51 -16.62 11.18
C PRO A 120 -8.67 -15.09 11.19
N GLY A 121 -7.71 -14.35 10.62
CA GLY A 121 -7.80 -12.94 10.31
C GLY A 121 -7.91 -12.00 11.50
N ILE A 122 -8.16 -10.72 11.17
CA ILE A 122 -8.33 -9.64 12.15
C ILE A 122 -9.68 -8.92 12.04
N GLY A 123 -10.60 -9.42 11.22
CA GLY A 123 -11.83 -8.71 10.86
C GLY A 123 -11.54 -7.46 10.02
N ASP A 124 -12.40 -6.46 10.11
CA ASP A 124 -12.18 -5.18 9.43
C ASP A 124 -11.13 -4.34 10.18
N PHE A 125 -9.95 -4.16 9.56
CA PHE A 125 -8.88 -3.35 10.15
C PHE A 125 -9.26 -1.88 10.30
N GLY A 126 -9.96 -1.30 9.32
CA GLY A 126 -10.32 0.11 9.30
C GLY A 126 -11.25 0.45 10.47
N ASP A 127 -12.31 -0.33 10.64
CA ASP A 127 -13.25 -0.15 11.75
C ASP A 127 -12.58 -0.28 13.11
N ARG A 128 -11.67 -1.24 13.26
CA ARG A 128 -10.97 -1.48 14.52
C ARG A 128 -9.93 -0.40 14.82
N TYR A 129 -9.23 0.08 13.80
CA TYR A 129 -8.17 1.08 13.95
C TYR A 129 -8.75 2.48 14.20
N PHE A 130 -9.80 2.85 13.47
CA PHE A 130 -10.44 4.17 13.59
C PHE A 130 -11.58 4.21 14.62
N GLY A 131 -12.02 3.06 15.12
CA GLY A 131 -13.12 2.98 16.09
C GLY A 131 -14.47 3.38 15.52
N THR A 132 -14.72 3.06 14.25
CA THR A 132 -15.96 3.43 13.53
C THR A 132 -17.06 2.38 13.61
N LYS A 133 -16.83 1.30 14.36
CA LYS A 133 -17.86 0.31 14.69
C LYS A 133 -18.68 0.80 15.89
N ASP A 134 -19.98 0.94 15.70
CA ASP A 134 -20.96 1.18 16.77
C ASP A 134 -21.06 0.00 17.75
#